data_AF-A0A950AEA7-F1
#
_entry.id   AF-A0A950AEA7-F1
#
_cell.length_a   1.000
_cell.length_b   1.000
_cell.length_c   1.000
_cell.angle_alpha   90.00
_cell.angle_beta   90.00
_cell.angle_gamma   90.00
#
_symmetry.space_group_name_H-M   'P 1'
#
loop_
_entity.id
_entity.type
_entity.pdbx_description
1 polymer ?
#
loop_
_entity_poly.entity_id
_entity_poly.type
_entity_poly.pdbx_seq_one_letter_code
_entity_poly.pdbx_strand_id
1 'polypeptide(L)'
;MAQPILLELPPRDPREALYDRLKNAPHEHAEALLTVYDILQELQDRRILELAKGALGSSEKVLGILVNVVNQPEMIRGLRNLISLANVADAIEPELLEALRPGIQEGLAEATKAKPLGIWHLSKMLLSQQCRRVLVLAASVLQSVGKRLSPRC
;
A
#
# COMPACT_ATOMS: atom_id res chain seq x y z
N MET A 1 52.51 62.19 10.63
CA MET A 1 51.98 61.20 9.66
C MET A 1 52.05 59.84 10.33
N ALA A 2 50.92 59.16 10.52
CA ALA A 2 50.87 57.88 11.21
C ALA A 2 51.23 56.74 10.24
N GLN A 3 52.10 55.82 10.68
CA GLN A 3 52.46 54.63 9.91
C GLN A 3 51.29 53.63 9.91
N PRO A 4 50.98 52.98 8.77
CA PRO A 4 49.89 52.02 8.71
C PRO A 4 50.29 50.71 9.42
N ILE A 5 49.40 50.20 10.27
CA ILE A 5 49.55 48.89 10.91
C ILE A 5 49.25 47.83 9.85
N LEU A 6 50.24 47.01 9.51
CA LEU A 6 50.08 45.84 8.65
C LEU A 6 49.33 44.76 9.45
N LEU A 7 48.02 44.67 9.25
CA LEU A 7 47.18 43.59 9.80
C LEU A 7 47.43 42.31 8.98
N GLU A 8 48.45 41.55 9.35
CA GLU A 8 48.57 40.15 8.93
C GLU A 8 47.56 39.33 9.74
N LEU A 9 46.35 39.19 9.21
CA LEU A 9 45.43 38.17 9.69
C LEU A 9 45.97 36.81 9.22
N PRO A 10 46.30 35.87 10.13
CA PRO A 10 46.68 34.53 9.72
C PRO A 10 45.53 33.91 8.90
N PRO A 11 45.83 33.14 7.84
CA PRO A 11 44.82 32.55 6.97
C PRO A 11 43.91 31.65 7.81
N ARG A 12 42.69 32.12 8.06
CA ARG A 12 41.68 31.37 8.81
C ARG A 12 41.29 30.16 7.96
N ASP A 13 41.67 28.98 8.39
CA ASP A 13 41.34 27.73 7.68
C ASP A 13 39.80 27.60 7.64
N PRO A 14 39.18 27.53 6.44
CA PRO A 14 37.72 27.38 6.32
C PRO A 14 37.20 26.12 7.03
N ARG A 15 38.06 25.11 7.24
CA ARG A 15 37.72 23.91 8.01
C ARG A 15 37.60 24.18 9.49
N GLU A 16 38.47 25.00 10.09
CA GLU A 16 38.37 25.37 11.50
C GLU A 16 37.09 26.15 11.80
N ALA A 17 36.71 27.07 10.90
CA ALA A 17 35.44 27.79 11.01
C ALA A 17 34.21 26.88 10.92
N LEU A 18 34.28 25.80 10.11
CA LEU A 18 33.24 24.78 10.03
C LEU A 18 33.20 23.89 11.28
N TYR A 19 34.36 23.52 11.83
CA TYR A 19 34.45 22.76 13.09
C TYR A 19 33.89 23.57 14.26
N ASP A 20 34.19 24.86 14.35
CA ASP A 20 33.63 25.75 15.38
C ASP A 20 32.11 25.88 15.25
N ARG A 21 31.59 26.03 14.03
CA ARG A 21 30.13 26.04 13.78
C ARG A 21 29.49 24.71 14.14
N LEU A 22 30.10 23.58 13.78
CA LEU A 22 29.58 22.26 14.13
C LEU A 22 29.58 22.02 15.65
N LYS A 23 30.59 22.54 16.36
CA LYS A 23 30.72 22.42 17.82
C LYS A 23 29.70 23.29 18.57
N ASN A 24 29.32 24.43 18.00
CA ASN A 24 28.35 25.36 18.58
C ASN A 24 26.90 25.13 18.09
N ALA A 25 26.70 24.47 16.95
CA ALA A 25 25.37 24.16 16.40
C ALA A 25 24.43 23.41 17.38
N PRO A 26 24.90 22.49 18.24
CA PRO A 26 24.04 21.88 19.26
C PRO A 26 23.53 22.86 20.32
N HIS A 27 24.27 23.95 20.57
CA HIS A 27 23.88 24.97 21.55
C HIS A 27 22.93 26.00 20.95
N GLU A 28 23.09 26.35 19.67
CA GLU A 28 22.21 27.29 18.95
C GLU A 28 20.92 26.65 18.40
N HIS A 29 20.94 25.35 18.13
CA HIS A 29 19.81 24.61 17.55
C HIS A 29 19.33 23.45 18.45
N ALA A 30 19.55 23.55 19.76
CA ALA A 30 19.16 22.55 20.74
C ALA A 30 17.67 22.15 20.62
N GLU A 31 16.79 23.13 20.40
CA GLU A 31 15.35 22.91 20.25
C GLU A 31 14.99 22.17 18.96
N ALA A 32 15.65 22.50 17.85
CA ALA A 32 15.45 21.80 16.58
C ALA A 32 15.97 20.35 16.65
N LEU A 33 17.10 20.14 17.35
CA LEU A 33 17.62 18.78 17.59
C LEU A 33 16.69 17.97 18.48
N LEU A 34 16.17 18.56 19.56
CA LEU A 34 15.15 17.92 20.41
C LEU A 34 13.91 17.55 19.61
N THR A 35 13.42 18.46 18.76
CA THR A 35 12.27 18.18 17.88
C THR A 35 12.54 17.01 16.93
N VAL A 36 13.75 16.90 16.37
CA VAL A 36 14.13 15.76 15.52
C VAL A 36 14.18 14.46 16.34
N TYR A 37 14.69 14.51 17.58
CA TYR A 37 14.67 13.36 18.47
C TYR A 37 13.26 12.93 18.84
N ASP A 38 12.35 13.88 19.11
CA ASP A 38 10.94 13.59 19.39
C ASP A 38 10.25 12.92 18.20
N ILE A 39 10.51 13.41 16.97
CA ILE A 39 10.00 12.77 15.74
C ILE A 39 10.56 11.35 15.61
N LEU A 40 11.86 11.15 15.85
CA LEU A 40 12.48 9.83 15.80
C LEU A 40 11.88 8.89 16.85
N GLN A 41 11.60 9.41 18.04
CA GLN A 41 11.00 8.65 19.13
C GLN A 41 9.56 8.26 18.79
N GLU A 42 8.75 9.17 18.24
CA GLU A 42 7.38 8.84 17.79
C GLU A 42 7.37 7.76 16.68
N LEU A 43 8.31 7.85 15.74
CA LEU A 43 8.47 6.83 14.69
C LEU A 43 8.92 5.47 15.28
N GLN A 44 9.71 5.48 16.35
CA GLN A 44 10.13 4.28 17.06
C GLN A 44 8.99 3.66 17.87
N ASP A 45 8.21 4.48 18.59
CA ASP A 45 7.06 4.05 19.40
C ASP A 45 5.99 3.38 18.54
N ARG A 46 5.80 3.89 17.31
CA ARG A 46 4.90 3.31 16.31
C ARG A 46 5.52 2.12 15.55
N ARG A 47 6.73 1.68 15.92
CA ARG A 47 7.54 0.62 15.27
C ARG A 47 7.80 0.84 13.79
N ILE A 48 7.65 2.06 13.29
CA ILE A 48 7.88 2.39 11.87
C ILE A 48 9.36 2.22 11.54
N LEU A 49 10.25 2.59 12.46
CA LEU A 49 11.70 2.37 12.30
C LEU A 49 12.08 0.88 12.27
N GLU A 50 11.37 0.02 13.01
CA GLU A 50 11.61 -1.44 13.00
C GLU A 50 11.15 -2.05 11.68
N LEU A 51 9.99 -1.64 11.16
CA LEU A 51 9.49 -2.05 9.86
C LEU A 51 10.43 -1.60 8.74
N ALA A 52 10.89 -0.35 8.78
CA ALA A 52 11.90 0.17 7.85
C ALA A 52 13.19 -0.65 7.97
N LYS A 53 13.71 -0.88 9.17
CA LYS A 53 14.93 -1.67 9.39
C LYS A 53 14.78 -3.12 8.94
N GLY A 54 13.63 -3.75 9.13
CA GLY A 54 13.33 -5.10 8.66
C GLY A 54 13.26 -5.18 7.13
N ALA A 55 12.67 -4.18 6.48
CA ALA A 55 12.65 -4.06 5.01
C ALA A 55 14.06 -3.77 4.44
N LEU A 56 14.86 -2.98 5.15
CA LEU A 56 16.23 -2.60 4.77
C LEU A 56 17.24 -3.74 5.00
N GLY A 57 17.08 -4.50 6.07
CA GLY A 57 17.97 -5.62 6.44
C GLY A 57 17.97 -6.78 5.43
N SER A 58 16.99 -6.81 4.52
CA SER A 58 16.93 -7.77 3.40
C SER A 58 17.36 -7.18 2.05
N SER A 59 17.89 -5.94 2.02
CA SER A 59 17.92 -5.13 0.80
C SER A 59 19.24 -4.38 0.59
N GLU A 60 20.36 -5.09 0.51
CA GLU A 60 21.63 -4.46 0.08
C GLU A 60 21.66 -4.16 -1.44
N LYS A 61 20.63 -4.54 -2.20
CA LYS A 61 20.55 -4.30 -3.66
C LYS A 61 19.30 -3.54 -4.16
N VAL A 62 18.27 -3.31 -3.33
CA VAL A 62 16.97 -2.77 -3.83
C VAL A 62 16.77 -1.30 -3.49
N LEU A 63 17.56 -0.73 -2.57
CA LEU A 63 17.37 0.63 -2.06
C LEU A 63 17.48 1.74 -3.12
N GLY A 64 18.41 1.61 -4.07
CA GLY A 64 18.56 2.58 -5.17
C GLY A 64 17.45 2.54 -6.21
N ILE A 65 16.72 1.43 -6.30
CA ILE A 65 15.66 1.20 -7.29
C ILE A 65 14.29 1.57 -6.69
N LEU A 66 14.09 1.33 -5.41
CA LEU A 66 12.77 1.41 -4.79
C LEU A 66 12.21 2.83 -4.66
N VAL A 67 13.05 3.82 -4.30
CA VAL A 67 12.59 5.22 -4.10
C VAL A 67 12.11 5.86 -5.41
N ASN A 68 12.76 5.54 -6.53
CA ASN A 68 12.34 6.04 -7.84
C ASN A 68 11.15 5.26 -8.41
N VAL A 69 11.01 3.98 -8.09
CA VAL A 69 9.90 3.13 -8.58
C VAL A 69 8.59 3.37 -7.84
N VAL A 70 8.61 3.64 -6.53
CA VAL A 70 7.38 3.91 -5.75
C VAL A 70 6.67 5.18 -6.20
N ASN A 71 7.43 6.18 -6.64
CA ASN A 71 6.88 7.44 -7.16
C ASN A 71 6.44 7.37 -8.63
N GLN A 72 6.64 6.22 -9.30
CA GLN A 72 6.13 6.06 -10.66
C GLN A 72 4.60 5.98 -10.64
N PRO A 73 3.92 6.65 -11.59
CA PRO A 73 2.46 6.61 -11.70
C PRO A 73 1.95 5.19 -11.93
N GLU A 74 2.75 4.28 -12.50
CA GLU A 74 2.47 2.86 -12.63
C GLU A 74 2.35 2.17 -11.26
N MET A 75 3.29 2.43 -10.34
CA MET A 75 3.30 1.81 -9.02
C MET A 75 2.18 2.33 -8.13
N ILE A 76 1.92 3.64 -8.18
CA ILE A 76 0.78 4.27 -7.48
C ILE A 76 -0.55 3.66 -7.97
N ARG A 77 -0.71 3.50 -9.30
CA ARG A 77 -1.88 2.82 -9.87
C ARG A 77 -1.96 1.36 -9.43
N GLY A 78 -0.84 0.63 -9.43
CA GLY A 78 -0.77 -0.75 -8.97
C GLY A 78 -1.19 -0.89 -7.51
N LEU A 79 -0.66 -0.06 -6.63
CA LEU A 79 -1.00 -0.03 -5.21
C LEU A 79 -2.48 0.32 -4.99
N ARG A 80 -2.99 1.32 -5.70
CA ARG A 80 -4.41 1.69 -5.65
C ARG A 80 -5.31 0.53 -6.10
N ASN A 81 -4.93 -0.19 -7.15
CA ASN A 81 -5.66 -1.38 -7.61
C ASN A 81 -5.62 -2.48 -6.56
N LEU A 82 -4.46 -2.73 -5.94
CA LEU A 82 -4.33 -3.71 -4.84
C LEU A 82 -5.23 -3.37 -3.66
N ILE A 83 -5.22 -2.13 -3.18
CA ILE A 83 -6.11 -1.68 -2.11
C ILE A 83 -7.57 -1.83 -2.53
N SER A 84 -7.90 -1.51 -3.78
CA SER A 84 -9.27 -1.68 -4.30
C SER A 84 -9.70 -3.15 -4.32
N LEU A 85 -8.80 -4.07 -4.69
CA LEU A 85 -9.06 -5.52 -4.62
C LEU A 85 -9.22 -6.00 -3.18
N ALA A 86 -8.42 -5.48 -2.25
CA ALA A 86 -8.56 -5.79 -0.83
C ALA A 86 -9.92 -5.34 -0.30
N ASN A 87 -10.37 -4.14 -0.67
CA ASN A 87 -11.70 -3.64 -0.30
C ASN A 87 -12.84 -4.46 -0.93
N VAL A 88 -12.66 -4.96 -2.16
CA VAL A 88 -13.62 -5.89 -2.78
C VAL A 88 -13.67 -7.21 -2.02
N ALA A 89 -12.52 -7.74 -1.59
CA ALA A 89 -12.45 -8.95 -0.79
C ALA A 89 -13.09 -8.77 0.60
N ASP A 90 -12.87 -7.62 1.23
CA ASP A 90 -13.48 -7.23 2.53
C ASP A 90 -15.01 -7.06 2.43
N ALA A 91 -15.50 -6.59 1.28
CA ALA A 91 -16.93 -6.44 1.04
C ALA A 91 -17.69 -7.77 0.90
N ILE A 92 -16.99 -8.92 0.86
CA ILE A 92 -17.64 -10.23 0.83
C ILE A 92 -18.01 -10.62 2.26
N GLU A 93 -19.32 -10.70 2.53
CA GLU A 93 -19.85 -11.12 3.82
C GLU A 93 -19.36 -12.55 4.21
N PRO A 94 -18.90 -12.78 5.44
CA PRO A 94 -18.46 -14.10 5.91
C PRO A 94 -19.52 -15.19 5.74
N GLU A 95 -20.80 -14.85 5.92
CA GLU A 95 -21.93 -15.75 5.76
C GLU A 95 -22.04 -16.30 4.34
N LEU A 96 -21.71 -15.47 3.34
CA LEU A 96 -21.67 -15.90 1.94
C LEU A 96 -20.52 -16.89 1.71
N LEU A 97 -19.36 -16.67 2.33
CA LEU A 97 -18.21 -17.58 2.21
C LEU A 97 -18.52 -18.96 2.82
N GLU A 98 -19.13 -18.97 4.01
CA GLU A 98 -19.55 -20.21 4.68
C GLU A 98 -20.62 -20.96 3.88
N ALA A 99 -21.57 -20.25 3.25
CA ALA A 99 -22.57 -20.86 2.37
C ALA A 99 -21.99 -21.36 1.04
N LEU A 100 -20.95 -20.69 0.52
CA LEU A 100 -20.32 -21.03 -0.76
C LEU A 100 -19.45 -22.30 -0.65
N ARG A 101 -18.79 -22.50 0.49
CA ARG A 101 -17.91 -23.65 0.74
C ARG A 101 -18.57 -25.01 0.44
N PRO A 102 -19.73 -25.39 1.03
CA PRO A 102 -20.39 -26.64 0.70
C PRO A 102 -20.89 -26.65 -0.75
N GLY A 103 -21.38 -25.51 -1.27
CA GLY A 103 -21.84 -25.41 -2.65
C GLY A 103 -20.75 -25.67 -3.70
N ILE A 104 -19.51 -25.26 -3.44
CA ILE A 104 -18.35 -25.56 -4.30
C ILE A 104 -18.04 -27.06 -4.26
N GLN A 105 -18.04 -27.66 -3.07
CA GLN A 105 -17.77 -29.10 -2.92
C GLN A 105 -18.83 -29.95 -3.62
N GLU A 106 -20.10 -29.63 -3.42
CA GLU A 106 -21.23 -30.28 -4.07
C GLU A 106 -21.19 -30.09 -5.59
N GLY A 107 -20.91 -28.87 -6.06
CA GLY A 107 -20.79 -28.57 -7.49
C GLY A 107 -19.64 -29.33 -8.16
N LEU A 108 -18.49 -29.44 -7.50
CA LEU A 108 -17.34 -30.21 -8.00
C LEU A 108 -17.63 -31.72 -8.00
N ALA A 109 -18.29 -32.22 -6.95
CA ALA A 109 -18.75 -33.61 -6.89
C ALA A 109 -19.77 -33.91 -8.01
N GLU A 110 -20.68 -32.98 -8.32
CA GLU A 110 -21.63 -33.13 -9.41
C GLU A 110 -20.95 -33.09 -10.79
N ALA A 111 -20.00 -32.17 -10.99
CA ALA A 111 -19.26 -32.00 -12.24
C ALA A 111 -18.35 -33.21 -12.57
N THR A 112 -17.92 -33.96 -11.55
CA THR A 112 -17.07 -35.15 -11.71
C THR A 112 -17.86 -36.45 -11.89
N LYS A 113 -19.21 -36.42 -11.80
CA LYS A 113 -20.03 -37.60 -12.07
C LYS A 113 -19.92 -38.02 -13.54
N ALA A 114 -19.72 -39.32 -13.76
CA ALA A 114 -19.52 -39.90 -15.09
C ALA A 114 -20.71 -39.78 -16.05
N LYS A 115 -21.91 -39.40 -15.57
CA LYS A 115 -23.10 -39.25 -16.40
C LYS A 115 -23.34 -37.76 -16.69
N PRO A 116 -23.11 -37.28 -17.93
CA PRO A 116 -23.38 -35.90 -18.27
C PRO A 116 -24.88 -35.61 -18.09
N LEU A 117 -25.17 -34.45 -17.50
CA LEU A 117 -26.53 -33.96 -17.35
C LEU A 117 -27.15 -33.76 -18.75
N GLY A 118 -28.31 -34.35 -19.00
CA GLY A 118 -29.03 -34.13 -20.24
C GLY A 118 -29.43 -32.67 -20.40
N ILE A 119 -29.47 -32.16 -21.64
CA ILE A 119 -29.80 -30.76 -21.97
C ILE A 119 -31.14 -30.32 -21.33
N TRP A 120 -32.13 -31.23 -21.28
CA TRP A 120 -33.41 -30.99 -20.60
C TRP A 120 -33.29 -30.83 -19.09
N HIS A 121 -32.40 -31.59 -18.45
CA HIS A 121 -32.16 -31.49 -17.03
C HIS A 121 -31.42 -30.20 -16.69
N LEU A 122 -30.45 -29.81 -17.51
CA LEU A 122 -29.75 -28.53 -17.40
C LEU A 122 -30.69 -27.34 -17.54
N SER A 123 -31.59 -27.35 -18.53
CA SER A 123 -32.56 -26.26 -18.69
C SER A 123 -33.51 -26.16 -17.50
N LYS A 124 -34.01 -27.29 -16.98
CA LYS A 124 -34.86 -27.31 -15.77
C LYS A 124 -34.09 -26.83 -14.53
N MET A 125 -32.82 -27.20 -14.41
CA MET A 125 -31.94 -26.78 -13.32
C MET A 125 -31.68 -25.27 -13.36
N LEU A 126 -31.35 -24.70 -14.52
CA LEU A 126 -31.17 -23.26 -14.71
C LEU A 126 -32.45 -22.48 -14.42
N LEU A 127 -33.62 -23.06 -14.74
CA LEU A 127 -34.93 -22.48 -14.46
C LEU A 127 -35.47 -22.79 -13.07
N SER A 128 -34.72 -23.50 -12.22
CA SER A 128 -35.13 -23.84 -10.85
C SER A 128 -35.19 -22.59 -9.97
N GLN A 129 -35.98 -22.65 -8.89
CA GLN A 129 -36.11 -21.54 -7.93
C GLN A 129 -34.76 -21.12 -7.33
N GLN A 130 -33.87 -22.08 -7.06
CA GLN A 130 -32.56 -21.81 -6.46
C GLN A 130 -31.63 -21.10 -7.44
N CYS A 131 -31.57 -21.56 -8.69
CA CYS A 131 -30.74 -20.94 -9.72
C CYS A 131 -31.26 -19.53 -10.08
N ARG A 132 -32.59 -19.33 -10.11
CA ARG A 132 -33.20 -17.99 -10.29
C ARG A 132 -32.77 -17.00 -9.21
N ARG A 133 -32.68 -17.40 -7.94
CA ARG A 133 -32.26 -16.50 -6.84
C ARG A 133 -30.82 -16.02 -7.04
N VAL A 134 -29.92 -16.92 -7.42
CA VAL A 134 -28.52 -16.56 -7.72
C VAL A 134 -28.42 -15.69 -8.98
N LEU A 135 -29.19 -16.01 -10.02
CA LEU A 135 -29.24 -15.21 -11.25
C LEU A 135 -29.77 -13.79 -11.00
N VAL A 136 -30.78 -13.63 -10.13
CA VAL A 136 -31.28 -12.30 -9.74
C VAL A 136 -30.22 -11.53 -8.98
N LEU A 137 -29.49 -12.17 -8.05
CA LEU A 137 -28.38 -11.53 -7.34
C LEU A 137 -27.29 -11.10 -8.31
N ALA A 138 -26.83 -11.99 -9.18
CA ALA A 138 -25.80 -11.69 -10.18
C ALA A 138 -26.25 -10.56 -11.13
N ALA A 139 -27.48 -10.61 -11.62
CA ALA A 139 -28.06 -9.56 -12.46
C ALA A 139 -28.15 -8.22 -11.73
N SER A 140 -28.50 -8.22 -10.44
CA SER A 140 -28.57 -7.00 -9.62
C SER A 140 -27.19 -6.37 -9.41
N VAL A 141 -26.17 -7.20 -9.15
CA VAL A 141 -24.77 -6.76 -9.08
C VAL A 141 -24.33 -6.16 -10.42
N LEU A 142 -24.55 -6.88 -11.52
CA LEU A 142 -24.24 -6.40 -12.88
C LEU A 142 -24.93 -5.07 -13.20
N GLN A 143 -26.22 -4.92 -12.86
CA GLN A 143 -26.95 -3.67 -13.05
C GLN A 143 -26.37 -2.54 -12.20
N SER A 144 -26.01 -2.81 -10.93
CA SER A 144 -25.41 -1.81 -10.05
C SER A 144 -24.06 -1.32 -10.56
N VAL A 145 -23.24 -2.22 -11.12
CA VAL A 145 -21.97 -1.90 -11.77
C VAL A 145 -22.23 -1.08 -13.04
N GLY A 146 -23.17 -1.52 -13.88
CA GLY A 146 -23.57 -0.82 -15.10
C GLY A 146 -24.04 0.62 -14.84
N LYS A 147 -24.83 0.86 -13.79
CA LYS A 147 -25.25 2.21 -13.37
C LYS A 147 -24.07 3.12 -12.98
N ARG A 148 -22.99 2.55 -12.44
CA ARG A 148 -21.79 3.29 -12.04
C ARG A 148 -20.82 3.53 -13.20
N LEU A 149 -20.86 2.68 -14.23
CA LEU A 149 -20.05 2.79 -15.44
C LEU A 149 -20.73 3.60 -16.55
N SER A 150 -22.05 3.76 -16.49
CA SER A 150 -22.78 4.60 -17.44
C SER A 150 -22.21 6.02 -17.35
N PRO A 151 -21.74 6.59 -18.48
CA PRO A 151 -21.22 7.95 -18.47
C PRO A 151 -22.32 8.85 -17.93
N ARG A 152 -22.01 9.59 -16.86
CA ARG A 152 -22.88 10.67 -16.40
C ARG A 152 -22.98 11.65 -17.56
N CYS A 153 -24.09 11.61 -18.29
CA CYS A 153 -24.54 12.76 -19.08
C CYS A 153 -24.97 13.87 -18.11
#